data_AF-A0A9D6FZ93-F1
#
_entry.id   AF-A0A9D6FZ93-F1
#
_cell.length_a   1.000
_cell.length_b   1.000
_cell.length_c   1.000
_cell.angle_alpha   90.00
_cell.angle_beta   90.00
_cell.angle_gamma   90.00
#
_symmetry.space_group_name_H-M   'P 1'
#
loop_
_entity.id
_entity.type
_entity.pdbx_description
1 polymer ?
#
loop_
_entity_poly.entity_id
_entity_poly.type
_entity_poly.pdbx_seq_one_letter_code
_entity_poly.pdbx_strand_id
1 'polypeptide(L)'
;YEESCGQCTPCREGTGWMYRIVHRIETGKGRQDDLDLLYDVADNIMGRTICALGDAAALPVRSFVTHFRDEFQYHIEHGRCQAGAEALERAA
;
A
#
# COMPACT_ATOMS: atom_id res chain seq x y z
N TYR A 1 -3.00 -9.35 -5.36
CA TYR A 1 -2.42 -9.67 -6.69
C TYR A 1 -2.89 -11.04 -7.17
N GLU A 2 -3.11 -11.99 -6.25
CA GLU A 2 -3.64 -13.34 -6.55
C GLU A 2 -4.97 -13.31 -7.33
N GLU A 3 -5.83 -12.33 -7.04
CA GLU A 3 -7.13 -12.16 -7.74
C GLU A 3 -7.04 -11.43 -9.10
N SER A 4 -5.85 -11.00 -9.53
CA SER A 4 -5.69 -10.38 -10.85
C SER A 4 -5.75 -11.45 -11.94
N CYS A 5 -6.68 -11.30 -12.90
CA CYS A 5 -6.77 -12.20 -14.05
C CYS A 5 -5.58 -12.11 -15.03
N GLY A 6 -4.75 -11.06 -14.91
CA GLY A 6 -3.50 -10.93 -15.66
C GLY A 6 -3.61 -10.37 -17.07
N GLN A 7 -4.79 -9.93 -17.54
CA GLN A 7 -4.96 -9.47 -18.93
C GLN A 7 -4.27 -8.13 -19.24
N CYS A 8 -4.43 -7.13 -18.36
CA CYS A 8 -3.81 -5.82 -18.54
C CYS A 8 -2.50 -5.72 -17.73
N THR A 9 -1.42 -5.33 -18.40
CA THR A 9 -0.10 -5.14 -17.78
C THR A 9 -0.13 -4.22 -16.54
N PRO A 10 -0.77 -3.04 -16.55
CA PRO A 10 -0.80 -2.20 -15.36
C PRO A 10 -1.41 -2.91 -14.14
N CYS A 11 -2.52 -3.64 -14.30
CA CYS A 11 -3.10 -4.40 -13.18
C CYS A 11 -2.22 -5.60 -12.77
N ARG A 12 -1.74 -6.39 -13.73
CA ARG A 12 -0.96 -7.62 -13.47
C ARG A 12 0.33 -7.32 -12.71
N GLU A 13 1.11 -6.37 -13.21
CA GLU A 13 2.40 -6.01 -12.61
C GLU A 13 2.18 -5.07 -11.42
N GLY A 14 1.29 -4.09 -11.55
CA GLY A 14 1.06 -3.07 -10.54
C GLY A 14 0.53 -3.64 -9.22
N THR A 15 -0.46 -4.54 -9.26
CA THR A 15 -0.95 -5.18 -8.02
C THR A 15 0.10 -6.05 -7.35
N GLY A 16 1.01 -6.66 -8.13
CA GLY A 16 2.17 -7.39 -7.60
C GLY A 16 3.18 -6.46 -6.92
N TRP A 17 3.48 -5.31 -7.53
CA TRP A 17 4.34 -4.29 -6.94
C TRP A 17 3.77 -3.71 -5.65
N MET A 18 2.49 -3.32 -5.64
CA MET A 18 1.81 -2.82 -4.44
C MET A 18 1.92 -3.82 -3.29
N TYR A 19 1.65 -5.11 -3.55
CA TYR A 19 1.80 -6.16 -2.53
C TYR A 19 3.23 -6.25 -1.98
N ARG A 20 4.26 -6.28 -2.85
CA ARG A 20 5.66 -6.37 -2.40
C ARG A 20 6.07 -5.19 -1.54
N ILE A 21 5.60 -3.99 -1.87
CA ILE A 21 5.89 -2.78 -1.11
C ILE A 21 5.22 -2.84 0.26
N VAL A 22 3.90 -3.13 0.31
CA VAL A 22 3.16 -3.25 1.58
C VAL A 22 3.74 -4.35 2.46
N HIS A 23 4.03 -5.52 1.90
CA HIS A 23 4.63 -6.63 2.63
C HIS A 23 6.03 -6.28 3.17
N ARG A 24 6.82 -5.52 2.40
CA ARG A 24 8.12 -5.02 2.88
C ARG A 24 7.95 -4.06 4.07
N ILE A 25 6.97 -3.17 4.03
CA ILE A 25 6.65 -2.26 5.14
C ILE A 25 6.25 -3.08 6.38
N GLU A 26 5.28 -3.98 6.24
CA GLU A 26 4.75 -4.83 7.32
C GLU A 26 5.83 -5.69 7.99
N THR A 27 6.81 -6.15 7.22
CA THR A 27 7.91 -7.00 7.73
C THR A 27 9.09 -6.20 8.30
N GLY A 28 8.89 -4.90 8.59
CA GLY A 28 9.90 -4.04 9.21
C GLY A 28 11.09 -3.70 8.29
N LYS A 29 10.93 -3.86 6.97
CA LYS A 29 11.94 -3.55 5.96
C LYS A 29 11.55 -2.36 5.08
N GLY A 30 10.51 -1.63 5.50
CA GLY A 30 10.00 -0.46 4.80
C GLY A 30 11.03 0.66 4.70
N ARG A 31 10.85 1.51 3.69
CA ARG A 31 11.67 2.71 3.46
C ARG A 31 10.75 3.92 3.36
N GLN A 32 11.24 5.10 3.72
CA GLN A 32 10.42 6.32 3.64
C GLN A 32 9.88 6.58 2.22
N ASP A 33 10.70 6.31 1.20
CA ASP A 33 10.32 6.45 -0.22
C ASP A 33 9.31 5.39 -0.70
N ASP A 34 9.02 4.36 0.12
CA ASP A 34 8.07 3.30 -0.26
C ASP A 34 6.65 3.85 -0.41
N LEU A 35 6.30 4.91 0.31
CA LEU A 35 4.97 5.52 0.23
C LEU A 35 4.76 6.28 -1.08
N ASP A 36 5.78 7.01 -1.54
CA ASP A 36 5.74 7.67 -2.85
C ASP A 36 5.71 6.62 -3.97
N LEU A 37 6.54 5.58 -3.87
CA LEU A 37 6.51 4.48 -4.84
C LEU A 37 5.17 3.76 -4.85
N LEU A 38 4.55 3.53 -3.69
CA LEU A 38 3.25 2.87 -3.58
C LEU A 38 2.15 3.71 -4.23
N TYR A 39 2.17 5.03 -4.02
CA TYR A 39 1.25 5.96 -4.67
C TYR A 39 1.44 5.99 -6.20
N ASP A 40 2.69 6.07 -6.67
CA ASP A 40 3.01 6.10 -8.10
C ASP A 40 2.57 4.81 -8.81
N VAL A 41 2.78 3.65 -8.20
CA VAL A 41 2.32 2.38 -8.77
C VAL A 41 0.80 2.37 -8.85
N ALA A 42 0.09 2.80 -7.81
CA ALA A 42 -1.36 2.86 -7.82
C ALA A 42 -1.89 3.85 -8.89
N ASP A 43 -1.28 5.03 -9.02
CA ASP A 43 -1.66 6.02 -10.03
C ASP A 43 -1.44 5.51 -11.47
N ASN A 44 -0.40 4.70 -11.70
CA ASN A 44 -0.16 4.06 -12.99
C ASN A 44 -1.15 2.93 -13.33
N ILE A 45 -1.93 2.43 -12.36
CA ILE A 45 -3.03 1.48 -12.62
C ILE A 45 -4.31 2.25 -12.98
N MET A 46 -4.60 3.32 -12.25
CA MET A 46 -5.85 4.07 -12.34
C MET A 46 -6.19 4.47 -13.78
N GLY A 47 -7.40 4.12 -14.22
CA GLY A 47 -7.94 4.48 -15.54
C GLY A 47 -7.21 3.87 -16.73
N ARG A 48 -6.28 2.93 -16.50
CA ARG A 48 -5.45 2.29 -17.55
C ARG A 48 -5.69 0.79 -17.65
N THR A 49 -6.80 0.29 -17.11
CA THR A 49 -7.17 -1.13 -17.09
C THR A 49 -8.48 -1.40 -17.82
N ILE A 50 -8.67 -2.64 -18.26
CA ILE A 50 -9.84 -3.05 -19.07
C ILE A 50 -11.09 -3.22 -18.20
N CYS A 51 -10.94 -3.65 -16.94
CA CYS A 51 -12.04 -3.85 -16.01
C CYS A 51 -11.83 -3.05 -14.72
N ALA A 52 -12.88 -3.02 -13.88
CA ALA A 52 -12.92 -2.23 -12.65
C ALA A 52 -11.99 -2.75 -11.53
N LEU A 53 -11.44 -3.96 -11.64
CA LEU A 53 -10.56 -4.52 -10.59
C LEU A 53 -9.27 -3.71 -10.43
N GLY A 54 -8.72 -3.16 -11.52
CA GLY A 54 -7.53 -2.32 -11.46
C GLY A 54 -7.75 -1.09 -10.59
N ASP A 55 -8.79 -0.32 -10.90
CA ASP A 55 -9.17 0.86 -10.12
C ASP A 55 -9.57 0.48 -8.68
N ALA A 56 -10.30 -0.62 -8.50
CA ALA A 56 -10.67 -1.11 -7.17
C ALA A 56 -9.47 -1.49 -6.30
N ALA A 57 -8.37 -1.96 -6.90
CA ALA A 57 -7.13 -2.25 -6.19
C ALA A 57 -6.30 -0.98 -5.90
N ALA A 58 -6.31 0.00 -6.81
CA ALA A 58 -5.49 1.20 -6.71
C ALA A 58 -6.12 2.31 -5.82
N LEU A 59 -7.45 2.45 -5.83
CA LEU A 59 -8.14 3.49 -5.07
C LEU A 59 -7.88 3.43 -3.56
N PRO A 60 -7.99 2.26 -2.88
CA PRO A 60 -7.71 2.17 -1.45
C PRO A 60 -6.26 2.54 -1.13
N VAL A 61 -5.32 2.10 -1.97
CA VAL A 61 -3.89 2.38 -1.78
C VAL A 61 -3.61 3.89 -1.86
N ARG A 62 -4.13 4.58 -2.88
CA ARG A 62 -4.01 6.04 -3.00
C ARG A 62 -4.62 6.75 -1.79
N SER A 63 -5.82 6.34 -1.37
CA SER A 63 -6.50 6.89 -0.21
C SER A 63 -5.66 6.72 1.06
N PHE A 64 -5.17 5.51 1.32
CA PHE A 64 -4.43 5.23 2.55
C PHE A 64 -3.09 5.98 2.62
N VAL A 65 -2.34 6.02 1.51
CA VAL A 65 -1.09 6.81 1.48
C VAL A 65 -1.36 8.31 1.65
N THR A 66 -2.49 8.81 1.14
CA THR A 66 -2.83 10.25 1.25
C THR A 66 -3.27 10.62 2.67
N HIS A 67 -4.13 9.80 3.29
CA HIS A 67 -4.80 10.17 4.54
C HIS A 67 -4.13 9.63 5.80
N PHE A 68 -3.39 8.52 5.70
CA PHE A 68 -2.75 7.85 6.84
C PHE A 68 -1.22 7.80 6.69
N ARG A 69 -0.64 8.72 5.90
CA ARG A 69 0.81 8.74 5.62
C ARG A 69 1.64 8.65 6.89
N ASP A 70 1.28 9.43 7.89
CA ASP A 70 2.01 9.54 9.15
C ASP A 70 2.03 8.20 9.90
N GLU A 71 0.94 7.44 9.89
CA GLU A 71 0.87 6.11 10.53
C GLU A 71 1.78 5.10 9.83
N PHE A 72 1.85 5.14 8.50
CA PHE A 72 2.78 4.30 7.75
C PHE A 72 4.24 4.70 8.00
N GLN A 73 4.55 6.00 8.04
CA GLN A 73 5.88 6.48 8.37
C GLN A 73 6.31 6.06 9.78
N TYR A 74 5.40 6.16 10.75
CA TYR A 74 5.63 5.65 12.09
C TYR A 74 5.94 4.14 12.08
N HIS A 75 5.16 3.35 11.34
CA HIS A 75 5.42 1.91 11.21
C HIS A 75 6.77 1.61 10.57
N ILE A 76 7.16 2.36 9.54
CA ILE A 76 8.46 2.23 8.89
C ILE A 76 9.61 2.52 9.87
N GLU A 77 9.48 3.56 10.68
CA GLU A 77 10.52 3.98 11.63
C GLU A 77 10.62 3.05 12.85
N HIS A 78 9.48 2.59 13.37
CA HIS A 78 9.41 1.86 14.64
C HIS A 78 9.21 0.35 14.50
N GLY A 79 8.95 -0.15 13.28
CA GLY A 79 8.64 -1.56 13.02
C GLY A 79 7.34 -2.07 13.66
N ARG A 80 6.44 -1.16 14.06
CA ARG A 80 5.16 -1.48 14.71
C ARG A 80 4.10 -0.41 14.39
N CYS A 81 2.82 -0.79 14.36
CA CYS A 81 1.74 0.15 14.06
C CYS A 81 1.51 1.15 15.21
N GLN A 82 1.22 2.41 14.87
CA GLN A 82 0.90 3.47 15.84
C GLN A 82 -0.35 3.12 16.67
N ALA A 83 -1.45 2.72 16.02
CA ALA A 83 -2.68 2.33 16.71
C ALA A 83 -2.47 1.18 17.72
N GLY A 84 -1.55 0.25 17.42
CA GLY A 84 -1.19 -0.84 18.34
C GLY A 84 -0.41 -0.34 19.56
N ALA A 85 0.46 0.65 19.37
CA ALA A 85 1.18 1.31 20.47
C ALA A 85 0.22 2.11 21.38
N GLU A 86 -0.67 2.91 20.78
CA GLU A 86 -1.67 3.69 21.53
C GLU A 86 -2.66 2.80 22.31
N ALA A 87 -3.07 1.67 21.73
CA ALA A 87 -3.93 0.71 22.42
C ALA A 87 -3.24 0.04 23.61
N LEU A 88 -1.95 -0.31 23.48
CA LEU A 88 -1.15 -0.88 24.57
C LEU A 88 -0.94 0.14 25.70
N GLU A 89 -0.65 1.39 25.36
CA GLU A 89 -0.47 2.48 26.33
C GLU A 89 -1.76 2.81 27.10
N ARG A 90 -2.92 2.74 26.44
CA ARG A 90 -4.23 2.94 27.10
C ARG A 90 -4.66 1.78 28.00
N ALA A 91 -4.09 0.59 27.78
CA ALA A 91 -4.40 -0.61 28.56
C ALA A 91 -3.47 -0.79 29.77
N ALA A 92 -2.41 0.01 29.89
CA ALA A 92 -1.43 0.03 30.97
C ALA A 92 -1.79 1.06 32.05
#